data_AF-A0A7T0M4N8-F1
#
_entry.id   AF-A0A7T0M4N8-F1
#
_cell.length_a   1.000
_cell.length_b   1.000
_cell.length_c   1.000
_cell.angle_alpha   90.00
_cell.angle_beta   90.00
_cell.angle_gamma   90.00
#
_symmetry.space_group_name_H-M   'P 1'
#
loop_
_entity.id
_entity.type
_entity.pdbx_description
1 polymer ?
#
loop_
_entity_poly.entity_id
_entity_poly.type
_entity_poly.pdbx_seq_one_letter_code
_entity_poly.pdbx_strand_id
1 'polypeptide(L)'
;MMVINELNFLYLSFFLFLFSIFINVTTALHLLLTAEMLWILLYIVSLFVGYIFNSLNILTLTFFLLILSAVEFGIGLVIMLIQHIIFRSINLNSNSFSSIKFFNKWSLKLKLNKLKFF
;
A
#
# COMPACT_ATOMS: atom_id res chain seq x y z
N MET A 1 -21.72 29.80 -3.73
CA MET A 1 -21.04 29.79 -2.41
C MET A 1 -21.22 28.44 -1.69
N MET A 2 -22.41 27.84 -1.70
CA MET A 2 -22.67 26.52 -1.09
C MET A 2 -21.84 25.36 -1.71
N VAL A 3 -21.73 25.31 -3.05
CA VAL A 3 -20.91 24.31 -3.77
C VAL A 3 -19.41 24.40 -3.45
N ILE A 4 -18.88 25.60 -3.16
CA ILE A 4 -17.45 25.80 -2.82
C ILE A 4 -17.15 25.22 -1.43
N ASN A 5 -18.09 25.37 -0.48
CA ASN A 5 -17.95 24.78 0.84
C ASN A 5 -18.06 23.24 0.80
N GLU A 6 -18.93 22.69 -0.05
CA GLU A 6 -19.06 21.24 -0.25
C GLU A 6 -17.80 20.63 -0.89
N LEU A 7 -17.21 21.30 -1.88
CA LEU A 7 -15.93 20.90 -2.47
C LEU A 7 -14.80 20.97 -1.44
N ASN A 8 -14.75 22.02 -0.61
CA ASN A 8 -13.76 22.12 0.47
C ASN A 8 -13.88 20.98 1.49
N PHE A 9 -15.09 20.54 1.80
CA PHE A 9 -15.31 19.38 2.68
C PHE A 9 -14.78 18.08 2.04
N LEU A 10 -15.02 17.88 0.74
CA LEU A 10 -14.45 16.75 0.00
C LEU A 10 -12.91 16.78 -0.02
N TYR A 11 -12.30 17.95 -0.27
CA TYR A 11 -10.84 18.10 -0.20
C TYR A 11 -10.29 17.87 1.22
N LEU A 12 -11.00 18.31 2.26
CA LEU A 12 -10.63 18.06 3.65
C LEU A 12 -10.68 16.55 3.97
N SER A 13 -11.70 15.83 3.47
CA SER A 13 -11.80 14.38 3.64
C SER A 13 -10.63 13.64 3.00
N PHE A 14 -10.17 14.06 1.81
CA PHE A 14 -8.99 13.51 1.15
C PHE A 14 -7.73 13.72 1.99
N PHE A 15 -7.54 14.93 2.54
CA PHE A 15 -6.37 15.25 3.35
C PHE A 15 -6.35 14.50 4.69
N LEU A 16 -7.52 14.25 5.29
CA LEU A 16 -7.65 13.43 6.49
C LEU A 16 -7.29 11.96 6.24
N PHE A 17 -7.68 11.41 5.08
CA PHE A 17 -7.26 10.06 4.69
C PHE A 17 -5.75 9.97 4.43
N LEU A 18 -5.15 10.97 3.79
CA LEU A 18 -3.68 11.05 3.66
C LEU A 18 -2.99 11.07 5.02
N PHE A 19 -3.51 11.85 5.97
CA PHE A 19 -2.96 11.90 7.33
C PHE A 19 -3.06 10.53 8.03
N SER A 20 -4.13 9.76 7.78
CA SER A 20 -4.32 8.42 8.37
C SER A 20 -3.23 7.41 7.97
N ILE A 21 -2.65 7.55 6.77
CA ILE A 21 -1.55 6.69 6.28
C ILE A 21 -0.29 6.87 7.15
N PHE A 22 -0.10 8.03 7.78
CA PHE A 22 1.09 8.30 8.59
C PHE A 22 0.97 7.88 10.06
N ILE A 23 -0.23 7.58 10.56
CA ILE A 23 -0.45 7.48 12.01
C ILE A 23 -0.09 6.10 12.58
N ASN A 24 -0.36 4.99 11.87
CA ASN A 24 -0.03 3.66 12.42
C ASN A 24 -0.05 2.51 11.39
N VAL A 25 0.86 2.51 10.42
CA VAL A 25 0.97 1.38 9.50
C VAL A 25 1.84 0.29 10.11
N THR A 26 1.21 -0.78 10.58
CA THR A 26 1.90 -1.95 11.14
C THR A 26 2.15 -3.03 10.08
N THR A 27 1.23 -3.24 9.15
CA THR A 27 1.34 -4.29 8.13
C THR A 27 1.33 -3.73 6.73
N ALA A 28 2.05 -4.38 5.81
CA ALA A 28 2.04 -4.01 4.39
C ALA A 28 0.63 -4.11 3.79
N LEU A 29 -0.19 -5.06 4.29
CA LEU A 29 -1.59 -5.20 3.90
C LEU A 29 -2.44 -4.00 4.32
N HIS A 30 -2.24 -3.49 5.54
CA HIS A 30 -2.92 -2.28 5.99
C HIS A 30 -2.56 -1.08 5.10
N LEU A 31 -1.28 -0.93 4.72
CA LEU A 31 -0.83 0.14 3.83
C LEU A 31 -1.52 0.05 2.46
N LEU A 32 -1.56 -1.16 1.89
CA LEU A 32 -2.15 -1.39 0.58
C LEU A 32 -3.67 -1.11 0.59
N LEU A 33 -4.39 -1.58 1.61
CA LEU A 33 -5.81 -1.26 1.76
C LEU A 33 -6.06 0.25 1.95
N THR A 34 -5.20 0.95 2.70
CA THR A 34 -5.34 2.41 2.83
C THR A 34 -5.07 3.15 1.51
N ALA A 35 -4.20 2.62 0.65
CA ALA A 35 -3.98 3.17 -0.69
C ALA A 35 -5.22 2.98 -1.60
N GLU A 36 -5.87 1.80 -1.56
CA GLU A 36 -7.10 1.57 -2.33
C GLU A 36 -8.26 2.49 -1.90
N MET A 37 -8.40 2.73 -0.60
CA MET A 37 -9.40 3.68 -0.11
C MET A 37 -9.16 5.10 -0.64
N LEU A 38 -7.90 5.48 -0.86
CA LEU A 38 -7.54 6.77 -1.43
C LEU A 38 -7.89 6.84 -2.94
N TRP A 39 -7.65 5.76 -3.69
CA TRP A 39 -8.09 5.66 -5.10
C TRP A 39 -9.61 5.82 -5.25
N ILE A 40 -10.38 5.13 -4.40
CA ILE A 40 -11.85 5.23 -4.40
C ILE A 40 -12.29 6.67 -4.09
N LEU A 41 -11.65 7.33 -3.13
CA LEU A 41 -11.99 8.72 -2.79
C LEU A 41 -11.67 9.67 -3.95
N LEU A 42 -10.51 9.50 -4.59
CA LEU A 42 -10.12 10.29 -5.76
C LEU A 42 -11.07 10.08 -6.95
N TYR A 43 -11.53 8.84 -7.14
CA TYR A 43 -12.56 8.51 -8.13
C TYR A 43 -13.88 9.26 -7.85
N ILE A 44 -14.38 9.23 -6.62
CA ILE A 44 -15.62 9.93 -6.24
C ILE A 44 -15.49 11.43 -6.48
N VAL A 45 -14.39 12.05 -6.04
CA VAL A 45 -14.13 13.49 -6.22
C VAL A 45 -14.10 13.85 -7.70
N SER A 46 -13.34 13.11 -8.51
CA SER A 46 -13.20 13.39 -9.94
C SER A 46 -14.52 13.22 -10.71
N LEU A 47 -15.35 12.26 -10.31
CA LEU A 47 -16.69 12.05 -10.89
C LEU A 47 -17.61 13.24 -10.56
N PHE A 48 -17.63 13.70 -9.30
CA PHE A 48 -18.40 14.88 -8.90
C PHE A 48 -17.96 16.14 -9.66
N VAL A 49 -16.64 16.36 -9.80
CA VAL A 49 -16.10 17.48 -10.58
C VAL A 49 -16.50 17.36 -12.06
N GLY A 50 -16.35 16.17 -12.66
CA GLY A 50 -16.74 15.93 -14.05
C GLY A 50 -18.22 16.21 -14.32
N TYR A 51 -19.08 15.85 -13.36
CA TYR A 51 -20.52 16.13 -13.43
C TYR A 51 -20.84 17.63 -13.33
N ILE A 52 -20.24 18.34 -12.35
CA ILE A 52 -20.49 19.78 -12.14
C ILE A 52 -20.05 20.61 -13.36
N PHE A 53 -18.87 20.30 -13.92
CA PHE A 53 -18.31 21.04 -15.05
C PHE A 53 -18.76 20.50 -16.42
N ASN A 54 -19.59 19.46 -16.45
CA ASN A 54 -20.07 18.78 -17.66
C ASN A 54 -18.94 18.48 -18.67
N SER A 55 -17.78 18.07 -18.16
CA SER A 55 -16.57 17.86 -18.96
C SER A 55 -16.36 16.38 -19.22
N LEU A 56 -16.54 15.97 -20.47
CA LEU A 56 -16.30 14.60 -20.91
C LEU A 56 -14.85 14.16 -20.64
N ASN A 57 -13.88 15.08 -20.76
CA ASN A 57 -12.47 14.76 -20.52
C ASN A 57 -12.23 14.31 -19.07
N ILE A 58 -12.81 15.01 -18.09
CA ILE A 58 -12.67 14.66 -16.67
C ILE A 58 -13.39 13.33 -16.39
N LEU A 59 -14.54 13.10 -17.03
CA LEU A 59 -15.25 11.83 -16.91
C LEU A 59 -14.47 10.66 -17.52
N THR A 60 -13.75 10.86 -18.64
CA THR A 60 -12.88 9.82 -19.20
C THR A 60 -11.68 9.54 -18.30
N LEU A 61 -11.15 10.55 -17.61
CA LEU A 61 -10.07 10.39 -16.64
C LEU A 61 -10.47 9.47 -15.48
N THR A 62 -11.73 9.49 -15.03
CA THR A 62 -12.18 8.59 -13.94
C THR A 62 -12.06 7.11 -14.30
N PHE A 63 -12.28 6.74 -15.58
CA PHE A 63 -12.06 5.38 -16.05
C PHE A 63 -10.58 5.00 -16.07
N PHE A 64 -9.70 5.92 -16.47
CA PHE A 64 -8.26 5.71 -16.39
C PHE A 64 -7.77 5.53 -14.95
N LEU A 65 -8.33 6.27 -14.00
CA LEU A 65 -7.98 6.14 -12.57
C LEU A 65 -8.33 4.75 -12.03
N LEU A 66 -9.48 4.17 -12.41
CA LEU A 66 -9.84 2.81 -12.00
C LEU A 66 -8.88 1.75 -12.57
N ILE A 67 -8.44 1.92 -13.82
CA ILE A 67 -7.47 1.00 -14.44
C ILE A 67 -6.12 1.09 -13.70
N LEU A 68 -5.65 2.31 -13.40
CA LEU A 68 -4.40 2.50 -12.66
C LEU A 68 -4.48 1.93 -11.24
N SER A 69 -5.60 2.12 -10.53
CA SER A 69 -5.85 1.49 -9.23
C SER A 69 -5.76 -0.04 -9.31
N ALA A 70 -6.43 -0.67 -10.29
CA ALA A 70 -6.37 -2.13 -10.44
C ALA A 70 -4.94 -2.64 -10.72
N VAL A 71 -4.17 -1.90 -11.52
CA VAL A 71 -2.77 -2.23 -11.81
C VAL A 71 -1.89 -2.08 -10.57
N GLU A 72 -2.04 -0.98 -9.83
CA GLU A 72 -1.31 -0.76 -8.57
C GLU A 72 -1.63 -1.84 -7.54
N PHE A 73 -2.91 -2.17 -7.35
CA PHE A 73 -3.35 -3.25 -6.47
C PHE A 73 -2.66 -4.58 -6.80
N GLY A 74 -2.65 -4.93 -8.09
CA GLY A 74 -2.01 -6.15 -8.59
C GLY A 74 -0.50 -6.19 -8.31
N ILE A 75 0.20 -5.09 -8.61
CA ILE A 75 1.64 -4.97 -8.34
C ILE A 75 1.92 -5.00 -6.84
N GLY A 76 1.12 -4.32 -6.03
CA GLY A 76 1.24 -4.29 -4.57
C GLY A 76 1.10 -5.67 -3.94
N LEU A 77 0.18 -6.50 -4.45
CA LEU A 77 0.05 -7.91 -4.01
C LEU A 77 1.27 -8.74 -4.39
N VAL A 78 1.82 -8.58 -5.60
CA VAL A 78 3.03 -9.31 -6.02
C VAL A 78 4.22 -8.94 -5.13
N ILE A 79 4.42 -7.65 -4.83
CA ILE A 79 5.47 -7.19 -3.93
C ILE A 79 5.28 -7.76 -2.52
N MET A 80 4.05 -7.80 -2.01
CA MET A 80 3.75 -8.35 -0.70
C MET A 80 4.03 -9.86 -0.62
N LEU A 81 3.75 -10.61 -1.69
CA LEU A 81 4.12 -12.03 -1.79
C LEU A 81 5.63 -12.22 -1.74
N ILE A 82 6.39 -11.40 -2.47
CA ILE A 82 7.86 -11.42 -2.44
C ILE A 82 8.37 -11.12 -1.02
N GLN A 83 7.83 -10.11 -0.35
CA GLN A 83 8.18 -9.80 1.04
C GLN A 83 7.88 -10.98 1.97
N HIS A 84 6.73 -11.62 1.82
CA HIS A 84 6.35 -12.78 2.62
C HIS A 84 7.31 -13.96 2.41
N ILE A 85 7.78 -14.21 1.18
CA ILE A 85 8.77 -15.27 0.90
C ILE A 85 10.12 -14.98 1.57
N ILE A 86 10.59 -13.72 1.54
CA ILE A 86 11.91 -13.34 2.06
C ILE A 86 11.92 -13.24 3.59
N PHE A 87 10.94 -12.56 4.18
CA PHE A 87 10.93 -12.21 5.59
C PHE A 87 9.99 -13.08 6.43
N ARG A 88 9.22 -13.99 5.81
CA ARG A 88 8.19 -14.84 6.44
C ARG A 88 7.18 -14.03 7.29
N SER A 89 7.09 -12.73 7.05
CA SER A 89 6.19 -11.84 7.78
C SER A 89 5.75 -10.69 6.87
N ILE A 90 4.50 -10.28 7.05
CA ILE A 90 3.84 -9.17 6.35
C ILE A 90 3.93 -7.88 7.21
N ASN A 91 4.48 -8.00 8.41
CA ASN A 91 4.70 -6.89 9.33
C ASN A 91 5.88 -6.05 8.82
N LEU A 92 5.66 -4.74 8.66
CA LEU A 92 6.70 -3.80 8.26
C LEU A 92 7.60 -3.44 9.46
N ASN A 93 7.09 -3.56 10.68
CA ASN A 93 7.80 -3.22 11.90
C ASN A 93 8.57 -4.42 12.51
N SER A 94 9.05 -5.35 11.67
CA SER A 94 9.82 -6.49 12.17
C SER A 94 11.24 -6.04 12.54
N ASN A 95 11.40 -5.48 13.73
CA ASN A 95 12.70 -5.20 14.36
C ASN A 95 13.43 -6.49 14.79
N SER A 96 13.37 -7.53 13.96
CA SER A 96 13.77 -8.87 14.35
C SER A 96 15.17 -9.18 13.83
N PHE A 97 16.10 -9.31 14.77
CA PHE A 97 17.39 -10.02 14.67
C PHE A 97 17.26 -11.50 14.19
N SER A 98 16.18 -11.87 13.49
CA SER A 98 15.85 -13.22 13.04
C SER A 98 16.64 -13.63 11.79
N SER A 99 16.99 -12.69 10.91
CA SER A 99 17.86 -12.93 9.75
C SER A 99 19.29 -13.33 10.19
N ILE A 100 19.83 -12.66 11.20
CA ILE A 100 21.15 -12.96 11.80
C ILE A 100 21.12 -14.34 12.48
N LYS A 101 20.01 -14.72 13.12
CA LYS A 101 19.84 -16.06 13.70
C LYS A 101 19.76 -17.15 12.63
N PHE A 102 19.22 -16.88 11.43
CA PHE A 102 19.23 -17.83 10.31
C PHE A 102 20.65 -18.05 9.78
N PHE A 103 21.41 -16.98 9.53
CA PHE A 103 22.81 -17.09 9.14
C PHE A 103 23.65 -17.86 10.17
N ASN A 104 23.42 -17.62 11.46
CA ASN A 104 24.10 -18.38 12.52
C ASN A 104 23.70 -19.85 12.56
N LYS A 105 22.43 -20.21 12.33
CA LYS A 105 22.01 -21.62 12.26
C LYS A 105 22.60 -22.33 11.04
N TRP A 106 22.73 -21.63 9.91
CA TRP A 106 23.33 -22.18 8.69
C TRP A 106 24.85 -22.35 8.85
N SER A 107 25.55 -21.37 9.43
CA SER A 107 26.99 -21.46 9.68
C SER A 107 27.33 -22.55 10.72
N LEU A 108 26.47 -22.73 11.74
CA LEU A 108 26.62 -23.81 12.73
C LEU A 108 26.45 -25.20 12.11
N LYS A 109 25.51 -25.38 11.16
CA LYS A 109 25.37 -26.64 10.43
C LYS A 109 26.60 -26.97 9.58
N LEU A 110 27.20 -25.97 8.93
CA LEU A 110 28.42 -26.16 8.14
C LEU A 110 29.63 -26.50 9.02
N LYS A 111 29.75 -25.88 10.20
CA LYS A 111 30.81 -26.21 11.17
C LYS A 111 30.67 -27.62 11.76
N LEU A 112 29.45 -28.05 12.10
CA LEU A 112 29.21 -29.39 12.63
C LEU A 112 29.47 -30.51 11.60
N ASN A 113 29.16 -30.27 10.32
CA ASN A 113 29.50 -31.22 9.27
C ASN A 113 31.00 -31.34 9.03
N LYS A 114 31.77 -30.26 9.26
CA LYS A 114 33.23 -30.30 9.14
C LYS A 114 33.90 -31.11 10.26
N LEU A 115 33.31 -31.12 11.46
CA LEU A 115 33.78 -31.90 12.61
C LEU A 115 33.48 -33.40 12.51
N LYS A 116 32.46 -33.81 11.74
CA LYS A 116 32.17 -35.24 11.49
C LYS A 116 33.10 -35.89 10.44
N PHE A 117 33.89 -35.08 9.73
CA PHE A 117 34.77 -35.54 8.65
C PHE A 117 36.25 -35.69 9.08
N PHE A 118 36.56 -35.41 10.36
CA PHE A 118 37.87 -35.63 10.99
C PHE A 118 37.78 -36.75 12.02
#